data_AF-A0A0A1UKD5-F1
#
_entry.id   AF-A0A0A1UKD5-F1
#
_cell.length_a   1.000
_cell.length_b   1.000
_cell.length_c   1.000
_cell.angle_alpha   90.00
_cell.angle_beta   90.00
_cell.angle_gamma   90.00
#
_symmetry.space_group_name_H-M   'P 1'
#
loop_
_entity.id
_entity.type
_entity.pdbx_description
1 polymer ?
#
loop_
_entity_poly.entity_id
_entity_poly.type
_entity_poly.pdbx_seq_one_letter_code
_entity_poly.pdbx_strand_id
1 'polypeptide(L)'
;MKHEQSLERNNMKAARRTDIEKRLFQQGWIKEDMDFTMRYEWGKQWVALVEQPQPLTERVWTNLYPKLCPLLESNRQERLKKERITRQEARKSCLNWFLSDIKRNTPPLLEVKFRPDLDRYSSDYSFNDIFPDVEDVLEWHLFRSMDDNDLDIATFRQRLQKKKDEILDLLVQWKEMIRGRMVDLLRTESRAYDQILQPPDSTTSNPFTELSDDFKLLLRADSLFYLTGPYDGVKVPFTYREAVEAGRSLYCHDRDGLWCGGIRDPLDVDRFRRYSKAQKIARVLLQSIGQPNASFLELNHGQQRYICARCHDTKPRSWGEIIQHYMEQKQAYLRIQDSASKLVKKGITYNDVHDPEFDKDQPMIKVLELRITDENVVPIRKCNLCTKKPIALGIITSEKKIQRHLAEVHEIDKPELGVHYDVSGRLTFGLEPGFGYDFRDVDDNEPDWEIASGDESDDEFGDGSDDVSGDEEGWIVTTTRGASSE
;
A
#
# COMPACT_ATOMS: atom_id res chain seq x y z
N MET A 1 20.03 -30.43 60.99
CA MET A 1 19.42 -29.31 61.72
C MET A 1 18.98 -28.14 60.83
N LYS A 2 19.86 -27.31 60.21
CA LYS A 2 19.41 -26.17 59.36
C LYS A 2 18.54 -26.60 58.15
N HIS A 3 18.90 -27.72 57.52
CA HIS A 3 18.14 -28.28 56.40
C HIS A 3 16.74 -28.75 56.82
N GLU A 4 16.66 -29.44 57.95
CA GLU A 4 15.42 -29.98 58.53
C GLU A 4 14.44 -28.86 58.93
N GLN A 5 14.93 -27.80 59.59
CA GLN A 5 14.14 -26.61 59.91
C GLN A 5 13.64 -25.87 58.66
N SER A 6 14.44 -25.85 57.59
CA SER A 6 14.02 -25.27 56.31
C SER A 6 12.92 -26.09 55.65
N LEU A 7 13.05 -27.42 55.69
CA LEU A 7 12.06 -28.34 55.13
C LEU A 7 10.73 -28.24 55.88
N GLU A 8 10.76 -28.26 57.21
CA GLU A 8 9.58 -28.10 58.05
C GLU A 8 8.87 -26.78 57.78
N ARG A 9 9.62 -25.68 57.65
CA ARG A 9 9.06 -24.36 57.30
C ARG A 9 8.40 -24.37 55.93
N ASN A 10 9.02 -25.00 54.94
CA ASN A 10 8.45 -25.11 53.60
C ASN A 10 7.19 -25.97 53.59
N ASN A 11 7.16 -27.06 54.37
CA ASN A 11 5.98 -27.89 54.53
C ASN A 11 4.82 -27.12 55.17
N MET A 12 5.08 -26.31 56.19
CA MET A 12 4.06 -25.44 56.80
C MET A 12 3.50 -24.42 55.82
N LYS A 13 4.36 -23.80 54.99
CA LYS A 13 3.93 -22.87 53.94
C LYS A 13 3.05 -23.55 52.89
N ALA A 14 3.47 -24.72 52.42
CA ALA A 14 2.73 -25.50 51.44
C ALA A 14 1.36 -25.95 51.98
N ALA A 15 1.31 -26.45 53.23
CA ALA A 15 0.07 -26.82 53.89
C ALA A 15 -0.88 -25.62 54.03
N ARG A 16 -0.38 -24.47 54.49
CA ARG A 16 -1.15 -23.24 54.60
C ARG A 16 -1.71 -22.79 53.24
N ARG A 17 -0.90 -22.84 52.19
CA ARG A 17 -1.33 -22.50 50.83
C ARG A 17 -2.46 -23.39 50.36
N THR A 18 -2.33 -24.71 50.52
CA THR A 18 -3.38 -25.67 50.20
C THR A 18 -4.67 -25.39 50.96
N ASP A 19 -4.59 -25.06 52.26
CA ASP A 19 -5.76 -24.71 53.07
C ASP A 19 -6.45 -23.42 52.60
N ILE A 20 -5.66 -22.40 52.24
CA ILE A 20 -6.16 -21.14 51.67
C ILE A 20 -6.86 -21.40 50.34
N GLU A 21 -6.21 -22.11 49.41
CA GLU A 21 -6.76 -22.45 48.10
C GLU A 21 -8.07 -23.24 48.26
N LYS A 22 -8.10 -24.25 49.16
CA LYS A 22 -9.31 -25.01 49.49
C LYS A 22 -10.46 -24.11 49.96
N ARG A 23 -10.20 -23.17 50.86
CA ARG A 23 -11.22 -22.22 51.33
C ARG A 23 -11.65 -21.26 50.21
N LEU A 24 -10.74 -20.82 49.35
CA LEU A 24 -11.08 -19.98 48.20
C LEU A 24 -11.97 -20.73 47.19
N PHE A 25 -11.70 -22.01 46.93
CA PHE A 25 -12.58 -22.85 46.12
C PHE A 25 -13.98 -22.96 46.72
N GLN A 26 -14.09 -23.10 48.04
CA GLN A 26 -15.40 -23.10 48.74
C GLN A 26 -16.14 -21.76 48.62
N GLN A 27 -15.42 -20.66 48.35
CA GLN A 27 -15.99 -19.33 48.10
C GLN A 27 -16.22 -19.05 46.60
N GLY A 28 -16.05 -20.03 45.73
CA GLY A 28 -16.31 -19.90 44.29
C GLY A 28 -15.16 -19.32 43.45
N TRP A 29 -13.96 -19.18 44.02
CA TRP A 29 -12.76 -18.86 43.22
C TRP A 29 -12.29 -20.09 42.46
N ILE A 30 -11.78 -19.91 41.24
CA ILE A 30 -11.18 -21.00 40.45
C ILE A 30 -9.65 -20.94 40.50
N LYS A 31 -8.99 -22.01 40.05
CA LYS A 31 -7.53 -22.14 40.16
C LYS A 31 -6.82 -21.03 39.37
N GLU A 32 -7.37 -20.69 38.22
CA GLU A 32 -6.87 -19.69 37.30
C GLU A 32 -6.98 -18.26 37.87
N ASP A 33 -7.93 -18.01 38.78
CA ASP A 33 -8.00 -16.72 39.50
C ASP A 33 -6.84 -16.56 40.51
N MET A 34 -6.19 -17.67 40.90
CA MET A 34 -5.04 -17.72 41.79
C MET A 34 -3.69 -17.83 41.05
N ASP A 35 -3.72 -17.82 39.70
CA ASP A 35 -2.52 -17.82 38.87
C ASP A 35 -2.08 -16.39 38.56
N PHE A 36 -1.02 -15.94 39.24
CA PHE A 36 -0.46 -14.59 39.10
C PHE A 36 0.77 -14.53 38.19
N THR A 37 1.00 -15.55 37.34
CA THR A 37 2.14 -15.58 36.40
C THR A 37 2.19 -14.38 35.46
N MET A 38 1.04 -13.77 35.16
CA MET A 38 0.92 -12.62 34.25
C MET A 38 1.38 -11.27 34.86
N ARG A 39 1.37 -11.12 36.19
CA ARG A 39 1.68 -9.86 36.87
C ARG A 39 2.57 -10.11 38.08
N TYR A 40 3.88 -9.91 37.89
CA TYR A 40 4.90 -10.19 38.89
C TYR A 40 4.63 -9.56 40.26
N GLU A 41 4.18 -8.30 40.29
CA GLU A 41 3.88 -7.59 41.54
C GLU A 41 2.71 -8.19 42.31
N TRP A 42 1.66 -8.65 41.62
CA TRP A 42 0.55 -9.34 42.26
C TRP A 42 0.96 -10.73 42.75
N GLY A 43 1.81 -11.43 41.98
CA GLY A 43 2.39 -12.70 42.39
C GLY A 43 3.19 -12.59 43.69
N LYS A 44 3.98 -11.51 43.85
CA LYS A 44 4.67 -11.24 45.13
C LYS A 44 3.70 -11.03 46.28
N GLN A 45 2.67 -10.22 46.08
CA GLN A 45 1.67 -9.94 47.12
C GLN A 45 0.93 -11.22 47.54
N TRP A 46 0.55 -12.04 46.56
CA TRP A 46 -0.05 -13.35 46.79
C TRP A 46 0.87 -14.25 47.63
N VAL A 47 2.12 -14.44 47.21
CA VAL A 47 3.10 -15.24 47.94
C VAL A 47 3.31 -14.70 49.37
N ALA A 48 3.39 -13.39 49.54
CA ALA A 48 3.54 -12.77 50.86
C ALA A 48 2.33 -13.01 51.78
N LEU A 49 1.12 -13.08 51.24
CA LEU A 49 -0.10 -13.32 52.03
C LEU A 49 -0.29 -14.81 52.35
N VAL A 50 0.05 -15.68 51.40
CA VAL A 50 -0.33 -17.10 51.41
C VAL A 50 0.79 -17.99 51.99
N GLU A 51 2.06 -17.67 51.76
CA GLU A 51 3.22 -18.49 52.18
C GLU A 51 3.83 -18.06 53.51
N GLN A 52 2.99 -17.81 54.52
CA GLN A 52 3.40 -17.54 55.89
C GLN A 52 3.61 -18.85 56.67
N PRO A 53 4.68 -18.99 57.48
CA PRO A 53 4.97 -20.22 58.22
C PRO A 53 4.14 -20.33 59.52
N GLN A 54 2.82 -20.22 59.40
CA GLN A 54 1.86 -20.29 60.52
C GLN A 54 0.60 -21.05 60.12
N PRO A 55 -0.05 -21.79 61.03
CA PRO A 55 -1.29 -22.49 60.72
C PRO A 55 -2.43 -21.51 60.37
N LEU A 56 -3.34 -21.93 59.49
CA LEU A 56 -4.50 -21.14 59.10
C LEU A 56 -5.63 -21.33 60.12
N THR A 57 -5.71 -20.45 61.11
CA THR A 57 -6.83 -20.43 62.07
C THR A 57 -8.00 -19.59 61.55
N GLU A 58 -9.19 -19.77 62.13
CA GLU A 58 -10.39 -19.03 61.69
C GLU A 58 -10.21 -17.51 61.81
N ARG A 59 -9.64 -17.04 62.93
CA ARG A 59 -9.31 -15.63 63.13
C ARG A 59 -8.33 -15.10 62.08
N VAL A 60 -7.33 -15.89 61.70
CA VAL A 60 -6.36 -15.50 60.66
C VAL A 60 -7.05 -15.43 59.32
N TRP A 61 -7.91 -16.40 58.99
CA TRP A 61 -8.70 -16.40 57.76
C TRP A 61 -9.62 -15.18 57.66
N THR A 62 -10.36 -14.83 58.72
CA THR A 62 -11.23 -13.63 58.75
C THR A 62 -10.46 -12.35 58.44
N ASN A 63 -9.20 -12.23 58.84
CA ASN A 63 -8.36 -11.07 58.57
C ASN A 63 -7.63 -11.14 57.22
N LEU A 64 -7.36 -12.35 56.72
CA LEU A 64 -6.63 -12.60 55.49
C LEU A 64 -7.53 -12.45 54.26
N TYR A 65 -8.74 -13.00 54.31
CA TYR A 65 -9.66 -13.05 53.17
C TYR A 65 -9.95 -11.65 52.58
N PRO A 66 -10.25 -10.60 53.36
CA PRO A 66 -10.44 -9.24 52.82
C PRO A 66 -9.21 -8.67 52.10
N LYS A 67 -8.00 -9.17 52.39
CA LYS A 67 -6.77 -8.77 51.68
C LYS A 67 -6.56 -9.55 50.39
N LEU A 68 -7.02 -10.80 50.35
CA LEU A 68 -6.96 -11.64 49.15
C LEU A 68 -8.01 -11.22 48.10
N CYS A 69 -9.21 -10.81 48.52
CA CYS A 69 -10.29 -10.48 47.60
C CYS A 69 -9.93 -9.44 46.54
N PRO A 70 -9.38 -8.24 46.86
CA PRO A 70 -9.03 -7.25 45.84
C PRO A 70 -7.97 -7.77 44.85
N LEU A 71 -7.03 -8.57 45.35
CA LEU A 71 -5.95 -9.15 44.56
C LEU A 71 -6.48 -10.20 43.57
N LEU A 72 -7.34 -11.11 44.05
CA LEU A 72 -7.98 -12.15 43.24
C LEU A 72 -8.93 -11.56 42.21
N GLU A 73 -9.71 -10.54 42.58
CA GLU A 73 -10.63 -9.86 41.66
C GLU A 73 -9.88 -9.15 40.53
N SER A 74 -8.78 -8.46 40.85
CA SER A 74 -7.92 -7.83 39.85
C SER A 74 -7.32 -8.86 38.88
N ASN A 75 -6.88 -10.00 39.41
CA ASN A 75 -6.31 -11.08 38.59
C ASN A 75 -7.37 -11.76 37.70
N ARG A 76 -8.56 -12.01 38.25
CA ARG A 76 -9.72 -12.53 37.51
C ARG A 76 -10.06 -11.60 36.33
N GLN A 77 -10.12 -10.29 36.55
CA GLN A 77 -10.43 -9.32 35.50
C GLN A 77 -9.38 -9.32 34.38
N GLU A 78 -8.10 -9.34 34.73
CA GLU A 78 -7.02 -9.43 33.73
C GLU A 78 -7.04 -10.76 32.96
N ARG A 79 -7.29 -11.88 33.65
CA ARG A 79 -7.48 -13.19 33.02
C ARG A 79 -8.63 -13.15 32.02
N LEU A 80 -9.81 -12.69 32.44
CA LEU A 80 -10.99 -12.59 31.58
C LEU A 80 -10.75 -11.67 30.38
N LYS A 81 -10.04 -10.55 30.58
CA LYS A 81 -9.62 -9.65 29.49
C LYS A 81 -8.70 -10.37 28.50
N LYS A 82 -7.69 -11.09 28.98
CA LYS A 82 -6.78 -11.87 28.14
C LYS A 82 -7.52 -12.95 27.36
N GLU A 83 -8.37 -13.72 28.03
CA GLU A 83 -9.17 -14.77 27.40
C GLU A 83 -10.10 -14.19 26.32
N ARG A 84 -10.70 -13.02 26.57
CA ARG A 84 -11.50 -12.30 25.56
C ARG A 84 -10.66 -11.91 24.35
N ILE A 85 -9.46 -11.35 24.55
CA ILE A 85 -8.53 -11.01 23.45
C ILE A 85 -8.16 -12.28 22.66
N THR A 86 -7.78 -13.36 23.35
CA THR A 86 -7.44 -14.64 22.70
C THR A 86 -8.61 -15.20 21.91
N ARG A 87 -9.84 -15.13 22.43
CA ARG A 87 -11.05 -15.53 21.68
C ARG A 87 -11.27 -14.64 20.45
N GLN A 88 -11.07 -13.32 20.57
CA GLN A 88 -11.16 -12.39 19.45
C GLN A 88 -10.13 -12.70 18.36
N GLU A 89 -8.87 -12.94 18.71
CA GLU A 89 -7.80 -13.34 17.78
C GLU A 89 -8.10 -14.67 17.10
N ALA A 90 -8.64 -15.65 17.84
CA ALA A 90 -9.06 -16.93 17.29
C ALA A 90 -10.21 -16.75 16.27
N ARG A 91 -11.20 -15.88 16.57
CA ARG A 91 -12.28 -15.54 15.63
C ARG A 91 -11.76 -14.85 14.37
N LYS A 92 -10.86 -13.85 14.51
CA LYS A 92 -10.19 -13.19 13.37
C LYS A 92 -9.43 -14.20 12.51
N SER A 93 -8.69 -15.12 13.13
CA SER A 93 -7.96 -16.18 12.42
C SER A 93 -8.91 -17.13 11.67
N CYS A 94 -10.05 -17.47 12.27
CA CYS A 94 -11.08 -18.28 11.63
C CYS A 94 -11.74 -17.55 10.45
N LEU A 95 -11.98 -16.24 10.58
CA LEU A 95 -12.48 -15.42 9.48
C LEU A 95 -11.47 -15.35 8.34
N ASN A 96 -10.19 -15.11 8.64
CA ASN A 96 -9.11 -15.11 7.64
C ASN A 96 -9.06 -16.42 6.86
N TRP A 97 -9.15 -17.56 7.56
CA TRP A 97 -9.16 -18.88 6.94
C TRP A 97 -10.38 -19.08 6.04
N PHE A 98 -11.57 -18.67 6.50
CA PHE A 98 -12.81 -18.72 5.73
C PHE A 98 -12.75 -17.87 4.46
N LEU A 99 -12.26 -16.63 4.57
CA LEU A 99 -12.04 -15.72 3.44
C LEU A 99 -11.02 -16.27 2.45
N SER A 100 -9.92 -16.82 2.96
CA SER A 100 -8.90 -17.49 2.13
C SER A 100 -9.47 -18.70 1.39
N ASP A 101 -10.39 -19.44 2.01
CA ASP A 101 -11.07 -20.55 1.36
C ASP A 101 -11.99 -20.08 0.23
N ILE A 102 -12.80 -19.04 0.46
CA ILE A 102 -13.58 -18.40 -0.60
C ILE A 102 -12.67 -17.94 -1.73
N LYS A 103 -11.59 -17.23 -1.42
CA LYS A 103 -10.64 -16.71 -2.43
C LYS A 103 -10.02 -17.82 -3.28
N ARG A 104 -9.58 -18.93 -2.67
CA ARG A 104 -8.99 -20.08 -3.38
C ARG A 104 -10.01 -20.81 -4.27
N ASN A 105 -11.27 -20.84 -3.87
CA ASN A 105 -12.34 -21.50 -4.61
C ASN A 105 -13.04 -20.57 -5.62
N THR A 106 -12.70 -19.28 -5.63
CA THR A 106 -13.19 -18.32 -6.62
C THR A 106 -12.37 -18.49 -7.90
N PRO A 107 -12.99 -18.74 -9.06
CA PRO A 107 -12.26 -18.80 -10.32
C PRO A 107 -11.58 -17.45 -10.61
N PRO A 108 -10.44 -17.45 -11.31
CA PRO A 108 -9.82 -16.21 -11.74
C PRO A 108 -10.80 -15.41 -12.62
N LEU A 109 -10.75 -14.08 -12.47
CA LEU A 109 -11.60 -13.19 -13.25
C LEU A 109 -11.17 -13.15 -14.73
N LEU A 110 -9.88 -13.35 -14.98
CA LEU A 110 -9.32 -13.42 -16.33
C LEU A 110 -8.32 -14.56 -16.41
N GLU A 111 -8.44 -15.39 -17.43
CA GLU A 111 -7.41 -16.33 -17.84
C GLU A 111 -6.88 -15.91 -19.21
N VAL A 112 -5.61 -15.53 -19.27
CA VAL A 112 -4.96 -15.14 -20.52
C VAL A 112 -4.04 -16.27 -20.95
N LYS A 113 -4.40 -16.89 -22.08
CA LYS A 113 -3.57 -17.92 -22.74
C LYS A 113 -2.70 -17.24 -23.78
N PHE A 114 -1.41 -17.21 -23.50
CA PHE A 114 -0.41 -16.69 -24.43
C PHE A 114 0.04 -17.80 -25.36
N ARG A 115 0.19 -17.49 -26.66
CA ARG A 115 0.81 -18.43 -27.60
C ARG A 115 2.19 -18.80 -27.07
N PRO A 116 2.54 -20.10 -27.06
CA PRO A 116 3.88 -20.52 -26.68
C PRO A 116 4.87 -19.93 -27.68
N ASP A 117 5.56 -18.88 -27.26
CA ASP A 117 6.69 -18.34 -28.02
C ASP A 117 7.87 -19.30 -27.85
N LEU A 118 8.66 -19.49 -28.91
CA LEU A 118 9.56 -20.65 -29.06
C LEU A 118 10.62 -20.80 -27.96
N ASP A 119 10.88 -19.74 -27.18
CA ASP A 119 11.96 -19.71 -26.17
C ASP A 119 11.52 -19.33 -24.74
N ARG A 120 10.23 -19.13 -24.46
CA ARG A 120 9.74 -18.85 -23.09
C ARG A 120 8.70 -19.86 -22.66
N TYR A 121 8.88 -20.40 -21.45
CA TYR A 121 7.84 -21.15 -20.75
C TYR A 121 6.59 -20.28 -20.64
N SER A 122 5.65 -20.47 -21.57
CA SER A 122 4.36 -19.80 -21.56
C SER A 122 3.61 -20.31 -20.35
N SER A 123 3.62 -19.54 -19.28
CA SER A 123 2.71 -19.74 -18.17
C SER A 123 1.42 -19.02 -18.51
N ASP A 124 0.34 -19.78 -18.62
CA ASP A 124 -1.01 -19.24 -18.60
C ASP A 124 -1.12 -18.28 -17.42
N TYR A 125 -1.63 -17.08 -17.69
CA TYR A 125 -1.73 -16.05 -16.67
C TYR A 125 -3.16 -16.00 -16.13
N SER A 126 -3.29 -16.20 -14.82
CA SER A 126 -4.56 -16.04 -14.12
C SER A 126 -4.56 -14.74 -13.33
N PHE A 127 -5.52 -13.88 -13.63
CA PHE A 127 -5.79 -12.69 -12.85
C PHE A 127 -6.94 -12.95 -11.89
N ASN A 128 -6.61 -12.95 -10.59
CA ASN A 128 -7.60 -12.89 -9.54
C ASN A 128 -7.86 -11.42 -9.23
N ASP A 129 -9.13 -11.06 -9.18
CA ASP A 129 -9.54 -9.71 -8.81
C ASP A 129 -9.22 -9.39 -7.34
N ILE A 130 -9.40 -8.13 -6.95
CA ILE A 130 -9.25 -7.67 -5.57
C ILE A 130 -10.14 -8.49 -4.63
N PHE A 131 -9.67 -8.67 -3.40
CA PHE A 131 -10.34 -9.49 -2.39
C PHE A 131 -10.12 -8.84 -1.02
N PRO A 132 -11.15 -8.62 -0.19
CA PRO A 132 -11.00 -7.96 1.11
C PRO A 132 -10.13 -8.76 2.07
N ASP A 133 -9.41 -8.07 2.95
CA ASP A 133 -8.77 -8.73 4.09
C ASP A 133 -9.72 -8.86 5.29
N VAL A 134 -9.21 -9.27 6.45
CA VAL A 134 -10.04 -9.47 7.64
C VAL A 134 -10.57 -8.14 8.14
N GLU A 135 -9.73 -7.12 8.10
CA GLU A 135 -9.99 -5.77 8.57
C GLU A 135 -11.09 -5.11 7.73
N ASP A 136 -11.02 -5.23 6.40
CA ASP A 136 -12.07 -4.82 5.46
C ASP A 136 -13.45 -5.44 5.81
N VAL A 137 -13.46 -6.74 6.14
CA VAL A 137 -14.70 -7.49 6.40
C VAL A 137 -15.27 -7.22 7.79
N LEU A 138 -14.42 -6.92 8.77
CA LEU A 138 -14.86 -6.55 10.13
C LEU A 138 -15.66 -5.24 10.16
N GLU A 139 -15.50 -4.39 9.16
CA GLU A 139 -16.31 -3.17 9.01
C GLU A 139 -17.75 -3.45 8.58
N TRP A 140 -18.04 -4.63 8.03
CA TRP A 140 -19.40 -4.95 7.60
C TRP A 140 -20.30 -5.20 8.81
N HIS A 141 -21.51 -4.64 8.75
CA HIS A 141 -22.50 -4.73 9.83
C HIS A 141 -22.75 -6.18 10.32
N LEU A 142 -22.69 -7.15 9.40
CA LEU A 142 -22.82 -8.58 9.68
C LEU A 142 -21.80 -9.04 10.74
N PHE A 143 -20.55 -8.63 10.62
CA PHE A 143 -19.45 -9.08 11.48
C PHE A 143 -19.33 -8.31 12.79
N ARG A 144 -19.70 -7.02 12.80
CA ARG A 144 -19.78 -6.23 14.05
C ARG A 144 -20.68 -6.92 15.07
N SER A 145 -21.87 -7.38 14.62
CA SER A 145 -22.79 -8.12 15.48
C SER A 145 -22.23 -9.47 15.99
N MET A 146 -21.30 -10.08 15.27
CA MET A 146 -20.71 -11.37 15.63
C MET A 146 -19.53 -11.21 16.60
N ASP A 147 -18.78 -10.11 16.55
CA ASP A 147 -17.65 -9.88 17.46
C ASP A 147 -18.10 -9.38 18.84
N ASP A 148 -19.17 -8.58 18.91
CA ASP A 148 -19.68 -8.02 20.17
C ASP A 148 -20.17 -9.08 21.18
N ASN A 149 -20.59 -10.25 20.69
CA ASN A 149 -21.23 -11.29 21.50
C ASN A 149 -20.25 -12.26 22.19
N ASP A 150 -18.93 -12.02 22.11
CA ASP A 150 -17.85 -12.89 22.62
C ASP A 150 -18.10 -14.39 22.38
N LEU A 151 -18.49 -14.73 21.15
CA LEU A 151 -18.84 -16.09 20.77
C LEU A 151 -17.64 -17.02 20.90
N ASP A 152 -17.90 -18.27 21.32
CA ASP A 152 -16.92 -19.33 21.17
C ASP A 152 -16.64 -19.61 19.68
N ILE A 153 -15.47 -20.18 19.40
CA ILE A 153 -14.98 -20.35 18.03
C ILE A 153 -15.82 -21.30 17.18
N ALA A 154 -16.45 -22.32 17.80
CA ALA A 154 -17.25 -23.29 17.07
C ALA A 154 -18.58 -22.66 16.64
N THR A 155 -19.24 -21.95 17.56
CA THR A 155 -20.45 -21.16 17.26
C THR A 155 -20.17 -20.08 16.21
N PHE A 156 -19.05 -19.37 16.32
CA PHE A 156 -18.64 -18.37 15.33
C PHE A 156 -18.50 -18.99 13.94
N ARG A 157 -17.77 -20.11 13.81
CA ARG A 157 -17.59 -20.83 12.54
C ARG A 157 -18.92 -21.31 11.95
N GLN A 158 -19.81 -21.86 12.77
CA GLN A 158 -21.12 -22.30 12.30
C GLN A 158 -21.94 -21.13 11.73
N ARG A 159 -21.89 -19.96 12.38
CA ARG A 159 -22.56 -18.75 11.88
C ARG A 159 -21.97 -18.27 10.55
N LEU A 160 -20.64 -18.28 10.40
CA LEU A 160 -19.99 -17.96 9.11
C LEU A 160 -20.54 -18.85 7.99
N GLN A 161 -20.59 -20.16 8.24
CA GLN A 161 -21.06 -21.11 7.23
C GLN A 161 -22.54 -20.90 6.90
N LYS A 162 -23.38 -20.61 7.89
CA LYS A 162 -24.80 -20.30 7.70
C LYS A 162 -25.02 -19.01 6.91
N LYS A 163 -24.08 -18.07 6.97
CA LYS A 163 -24.13 -16.74 6.34
C LYS A 163 -23.27 -16.65 5.07
N LYS A 164 -22.81 -17.78 4.53
CA LYS A 164 -21.87 -17.81 3.40
C LYS A 164 -22.39 -17.04 2.18
N ASP A 165 -23.66 -17.23 1.80
CA ASP A 165 -24.22 -16.59 0.61
C ASP A 165 -24.32 -15.06 0.79
N GLU A 166 -24.77 -14.60 1.96
CA GLU A 166 -24.80 -13.17 2.31
C GLU A 166 -23.40 -12.55 2.33
N ILE A 167 -22.38 -13.29 2.77
CA ILE A 167 -20.97 -12.86 2.71
C ILE A 167 -20.50 -12.75 1.25
N LEU A 168 -20.90 -13.67 0.37
CA LEU A 168 -20.58 -13.60 -1.06
C LEU A 168 -21.24 -12.38 -1.73
N ASP A 169 -22.48 -12.05 -1.37
CA ASP A 169 -23.16 -10.85 -1.87
C ASP A 169 -22.45 -9.57 -1.40
N LEU A 170 -22.04 -9.51 -0.13
CA LEU A 170 -21.25 -8.39 0.41
C LEU A 170 -19.88 -8.28 -0.27
N LEU A 171 -19.24 -9.41 -0.59
CA LEU A 171 -17.99 -9.45 -1.35
C LEU A 171 -18.16 -8.82 -2.74
N VAL A 172 -19.26 -9.12 -3.44
CA VAL A 172 -19.56 -8.51 -4.75
C VAL A 172 -19.77 -7.01 -4.60
N GLN A 173 -20.63 -6.59 -3.67
CA GLN A 173 -20.90 -5.17 -3.42
C GLN A 173 -19.64 -4.38 -3.08
N TRP A 174 -18.78 -4.95 -2.23
CA TRP A 174 -17.51 -4.33 -1.85
C TRP A 174 -16.58 -4.14 -3.06
N LYS A 175 -16.48 -5.13 -3.96
CA LYS A 175 -15.70 -5.01 -5.20
C LYS A 175 -16.27 -3.95 -6.12
N GLU A 176 -17.58 -3.95 -6.36
CA GLU A 176 -18.22 -2.97 -7.24
C GLU A 176 -18.08 -1.54 -6.70
N MET A 177 -18.17 -1.34 -5.38
CA MET A 177 -17.94 -0.05 -4.75
C MET A 177 -16.53 0.50 -5.06
N ILE A 178 -15.50 -0.33 -4.87
CA ILE A 178 -14.10 0.10 -5.12
C ILE A 178 -13.88 0.36 -6.61
N ARG A 179 -14.32 -0.54 -7.48
CA ARG A 179 -14.20 -0.39 -8.93
C ARG A 179 -14.91 0.87 -9.41
N GLY A 180 -16.17 1.07 -9.00
CA GLY A 180 -16.97 2.23 -9.36
C GLY A 180 -16.27 3.52 -8.96
N ARG A 181 -15.80 3.60 -7.71
CA ARG A 181 -15.05 4.77 -7.23
C ARG A 181 -13.78 5.05 -8.04
N MET A 182 -13.00 4.02 -8.35
CA MET A 182 -11.77 4.19 -9.14
C MET A 182 -12.06 4.54 -10.60
N VAL A 183 -13.15 4.02 -11.19
CA VAL A 183 -13.62 4.40 -12.53
C VAL A 183 -14.10 5.84 -12.57
N ASP A 184 -14.86 6.28 -11.56
CA ASP A 184 -15.30 7.67 -11.45
C ASP A 184 -14.11 8.63 -11.42
N LEU A 185 -13.06 8.28 -10.66
CA LEU A 185 -11.81 9.04 -10.65
C LEU A 185 -11.16 9.12 -12.04
N LEU A 186 -11.20 8.05 -12.85
CA LEU A 186 -10.67 8.05 -14.22
C LEU A 186 -11.54 8.88 -15.18
N ARG A 187 -12.87 8.79 -15.05
CA ARG A 187 -13.84 9.51 -15.89
C ARG A 187 -13.90 11.02 -15.66
N THR A 188 -13.27 11.52 -14.59
CA THR A 188 -13.02 12.96 -14.45
C THR A 188 -12.20 13.55 -15.61
N GLU A 189 -11.47 12.71 -16.36
CA GLU A 189 -10.94 13.12 -17.66
C GLU A 189 -12.09 13.13 -18.67
N SER A 190 -12.44 14.31 -19.20
CA SER A 190 -13.33 14.41 -20.37
C SER A 190 -12.61 13.92 -21.64
N ARG A 191 -12.26 12.64 -21.66
CA ARG A 191 -11.55 11.98 -22.75
C ARG A 191 -12.42 10.88 -23.33
N ALA A 192 -12.71 11.02 -24.62
CA ALA A 192 -13.24 9.93 -25.41
C ALA A 192 -12.13 8.89 -25.67
N TYR A 193 -12.45 7.62 -25.44
CA TYR A 193 -11.61 6.50 -25.82
C TYR A 193 -12.22 5.84 -27.04
N ASP A 194 -11.55 5.89 -28.20
CA ASP A 194 -12.00 5.17 -29.39
C ASP A 194 -11.96 3.65 -29.15
N GLN A 195 -10.99 3.19 -28.35
CA GLN A 195 -10.87 1.81 -27.89
C GLN A 195 -10.27 1.77 -26.48
N ILE A 196 -10.98 1.13 -25.54
CA ILE A 196 -10.54 1.09 -24.12
C ILE A 196 -9.36 0.15 -23.93
N LEU A 197 -9.42 -1.07 -24.47
CA LEU A 197 -8.32 -2.04 -24.44
C LEU A 197 -8.17 -2.74 -25.78
N GLN A 198 -6.94 -3.05 -26.14
CA GLN A 198 -6.62 -3.96 -27.23
C GLN A 198 -6.22 -5.32 -26.66
N PRO A 199 -6.70 -6.44 -27.25
CA PRO A 199 -6.19 -7.75 -26.89
C PRO A 199 -4.69 -7.83 -27.25
N PRO A 200 -3.86 -8.52 -26.46
CA PRO A 200 -2.46 -8.69 -26.79
C PRO A 200 -2.31 -9.44 -28.11
N ASP A 201 -1.40 -9.01 -28.99
CA ASP A 201 -1.14 -9.63 -30.30
C ASP A 201 -0.78 -11.13 -30.20
N SER A 202 -0.25 -11.53 -29.03
CA SER A 202 0.19 -12.88 -28.72
C SER A 202 -0.92 -13.81 -28.20
N THR A 203 -2.16 -13.33 -28.07
CA THR A 203 -3.28 -14.14 -27.57
C THR A 203 -4.02 -14.90 -28.69
N THR A 204 -4.61 -16.04 -28.35
CA THR A 204 -5.43 -16.84 -29.29
C THR A 204 -6.88 -16.37 -29.36
N SER A 205 -7.37 -15.75 -28.29
CA SER A 205 -8.71 -15.17 -28.15
C SER A 205 -8.60 -13.89 -27.34
N ASN A 206 -9.46 -12.90 -27.62
CA ASN A 206 -9.51 -11.68 -26.82
C ASN A 206 -9.99 -12.00 -25.40
N PRO A 207 -9.13 -11.92 -24.37
CA PRO A 207 -9.51 -12.32 -23.01
C PRO A 207 -10.49 -11.32 -22.39
N PHE A 208 -10.59 -10.10 -22.93
CA PHE A 208 -11.35 -9.01 -22.34
C PHE A 208 -12.80 -8.94 -22.82
N THR A 209 -13.27 -9.86 -23.67
CA THR A 209 -14.61 -9.78 -24.30
C THR A 209 -15.75 -9.81 -23.28
N GLU A 210 -15.58 -10.54 -22.18
CA GLU A 210 -16.61 -10.72 -21.14
C GLU A 210 -16.57 -9.63 -20.07
N LEU A 211 -15.56 -8.74 -20.12
CA LEU A 211 -15.40 -7.67 -19.13
C LEU A 211 -16.25 -6.45 -19.51
N SER A 212 -16.80 -5.80 -18.50
CA SER A 212 -17.42 -4.48 -18.67
C SER A 212 -16.38 -3.45 -19.10
N ASP A 213 -16.82 -2.40 -19.79
CA ASP A 213 -15.95 -1.32 -20.25
C ASP A 213 -15.30 -0.56 -19.09
N ASP A 214 -16.03 -0.40 -17.98
CA ASP A 214 -15.54 0.14 -16.72
C ASP A 214 -14.35 -0.67 -16.18
N PHE A 215 -14.47 -2.00 -16.22
CA PHE A 215 -13.38 -2.86 -15.77
C PHE A 215 -12.20 -2.87 -16.74
N LYS A 216 -12.46 -2.87 -18.06
CA LYS A 216 -11.40 -2.68 -19.08
C LYS A 216 -10.64 -1.37 -18.86
N LEU A 217 -11.34 -0.30 -18.50
CA LEU A 217 -10.74 1.00 -18.20
C LEU A 217 -9.80 0.90 -16.99
N LEU A 218 -10.18 0.22 -15.92
CA LEU A 218 -9.30 -0.02 -14.76
C LEU A 218 -8.07 -0.88 -15.11
N LEU A 219 -8.19 -1.78 -16.08
CA LEU A 219 -7.13 -2.67 -16.50
C LEU A 219 -6.11 -2.03 -17.45
N ARG A 220 -6.36 -0.83 -17.98
CA ARG A 220 -5.40 -0.11 -18.84
C ARG A 220 -4.10 0.17 -18.10
N ALA A 221 -2.97 0.04 -18.81
CA ALA A 221 -1.65 0.33 -18.27
C ALA A 221 -1.43 1.81 -17.94
N ASP A 222 -2.18 2.72 -18.54
CA ASP A 222 -2.18 4.15 -18.20
C ASP A 222 -3.26 4.57 -17.20
N SER A 223 -4.03 3.62 -16.64
CA SER A 223 -4.98 3.89 -15.55
C SER A 223 -4.26 3.84 -14.19
N LEU A 224 -3.64 4.97 -13.85
CA LEU A 224 -2.77 5.09 -12.67
C LEU A 224 -3.40 5.93 -11.57
N PHE A 225 -3.12 5.49 -10.34
CA PHE A 225 -3.59 6.07 -9.09
C PHE A 225 -2.41 6.35 -8.17
N TYR A 226 -2.65 7.18 -7.16
CA TYR A 226 -1.81 7.26 -5.97
C TYR A 226 -2.71 7.31 -4.73
N LEU A 227 -2.11 7.08 -3.57
CA LEU A 227 -2.80 7.13 -2.28
C LEU A 227 -2.42 8.41 -1.57
N THR A 228 -3.41 9.11 -1.04
CA THR A 228 -3.18 10.21 -0.09
C THR A 228 -2.75 9.63 1.26
N GLY A 229 -1.60 10.06 1.75
CA GLY A 229 -1.04 9.67 3.05
C GLY A 229 -1.27 10.76 4.09
N PRO A 230 -1.14 10.44 5.40
CA PRO A 230 -1.01 11.47 6.43
C PRO A 230 0.29 12.28 6.29
N TYR A 231 1.24 11.79 5.49
CA TYR A 231 2.47 12.47 5.12
C TYR A 231 2.42 12.75 3.61
N ASP A 232 2.69 13.99 3.20
CA ASP A 232 2.80 14.44 1.81
C ASP A 232 4.09 13.92 1.15
N GLY A 233 4.30 12.61 1.25
CA GLY A 233 5.44 11.93 0.67
C GLY A 233 5.39 11.86 -0.86
N VAL A 234 6.46 11.30 -1.42
CA VAL A 234 6.59 11.05 -2.86
C VAL A 234 5.38 10.24 -3.35
N LYS A 235 4.61 10.84 -4.27
CA LYS A 235 3.46 10.20 -4.91
C LYS A 235 3.97 9.11 -5.85
N VAL A 236 3.67 7.84 -5.51
CA VAL A 236 4.04 6.67 -6.32
C VAL A 236 2.86 6.26 -7.23
N PRO A 237 3.09 6.00 -8.52
CA PRO A 237 2.06 5.52 -9.43
C PRO A 237 1.74 4.04 -9.18
N PHE A 238 0.46 3.75 -8.99
CA PHE A 238 -0.07 2.42 -8.82
C PHE A 238 -1.09 2.09 -9.90
N THR A 239 -1.05 0.88 -10.43
CA THR A 239 -2.16 0.31 -11.20
C THR A 239 -3.36 0.01 -10.28
N TYR A 240 -4.52 -0.31 -10.86
CA TYR A 240 -5.74 -0.64 -10.10
C TYR A 240 -5.48 -1.62 -8.93
N ARG A 241 -4.81 -2.75 -9.22
CA ARG A 241 -4.53 -3.78 -8.21
C ARG A 241 -3.51 -3.33 -7.18
N GLU A 242 -2.41 -2.73 -7.64
CA GLU A 242 -1.35 -2.25 -6.75
C GLU A 242 -1.86 -1.16 -5.81
N ALA A 243 -2.78 -0.31 -6.25
CA ALA A 243 -3.35 0.73 -5.41
C ALA A 243 -4.13 0.14 -4.24
N VAL A 244 -4.98 -0.87 -4.51
CA VAL A 244 -5.75 -1.56 -3.46
C VAL A 244 -4.82 -2.32 -2.50
N GLU A 245 -3.79 -2.98 -3.02
CA GLU A 245 -2.78 -3.68 -2.20
C GLU A 245 -1.95 -2.69 -1.34
N ALA A 246 -1.55 -1.55 -1.92
CA ALA A 246 -0.82 -0.49 -1.22
C ALA A 246 -1.68 0.20 -0.16
N GLY A 247 -2.98 0.38 -0.41
CA GLY A 247 -3.93 0.98 0.53
C GLY A 247 -4.02 0.22 1.85
N ARG A 248 -3.74 -1.09 1.82
CA ARG A 248 -3.69 -1.98 3.00
C ARG A 248 -2.31 -2.10 3.63
N SER A 249 -1.26 -1.83 2.86
CA SER A 249 0.12 -2.01 3.31
C SER A 249 0.65 -0.82 4.09
N LEU A 250 -0.07 0.30 4.11
CA LEU A 250 0.38 1.48 4.84
C LEU A 250 0.37 1.18 6.33
N TYR A 251 1.56 0.94 6.85
CA TYR A 251 1.83 0.78 8.27
C TYR A 251 1.25 1.99 8.99
N CYS A 252 0.27 1.76 9.86
CA CYS A 252 -0.15 2.77 10.82
C CYS A 252 1.03 2.94 11.79
N HIS A 253 1.74 4.06 11.68
CA HIS A 253 2.42 4.58 12.85
C HIS A 253 1.34 5.04 13.82
N ASP A 254 1.44 4.68 15.10
CA ASP A 254 0.61 5.35 16.08
C ASP A 254 0.93 6.87 16.08
N ARG A 255 0.07 7.66 16.73
CA ARG A 255 0.30 9.11 16.89
C ARG A 255 1.64 9.45 17.56
N ASP A 256 2.29 8.48 18.20
CA ASP A 256 3.56 8.62 18.91
C ASP A 256 4.77 8.10 18.09
N GLY A 257 4.56 7.71 16.82
CA GLY A 257 5.61 7.23 15.93
C GLY A 257 6.16 5.84 16.26
N LEU A 258 5.58 5.14 17.24
CA LEU A 258 5.97 3.77 17.55
C LEU A 258 5.35 2.79 16.54
N TRP A 259 6.18 1.86 16.08
CA TRP A 259 5.76 0.70 15.31
C TRP A 259 4.82 -0.16 16.15
N CYS A 260 3.52 0.09 16.03
CA CYS A 260 2.49 -0.79 16.51
C CYS A 260 2.35 -1.93 15.51
N GLY A 261 3.18 -2.96 15.66
CA GLY A 261 3.08 -4.16 14.85
C GLY A 261 1.66 -4.72 14.88
N GLY A 262 0.97 -4.67 13.74
CA GLY A 262 0.01 -5.71 13.38
C GLY A 262 -1.47 -5.38 13.35
N ILE A 263 -1.91 -4.11 13.37
CA ILE A 263 -3.30 -3.78 13.03
C ILE A 263 -3.27 -3.04 11.70
N ARG A 264 -3.89 -3.62 10.67
CA ARG A 264 -4.13 -2.90 9.41
C ARG A 264 -5.42 -2.12 9.58
N ASP A 265 -5.46 -0.90 9.07
CA ASP A 265 -6.73 -0.20 8.95
C ASP A 265 -7.51 -0.79 7.76
N PRO A 266 -8.85 -0.84 7.84
CA PRO A 266 -9.68 -1.16 6.69
C PRO A 266 -9.35 -0.25 5.51
N LEU A 267 -9.53 -0.76 4.29
CA LEU A 267 -9.25 0.00 3.08
C LEU A 267 -10.13 1.25 3.00
N ASP A 268 -9.49 2.41 3.16
CA ASP A 268 -10.13 3.70 2.95
C ASP A 268 -10.11 4.08 1.46
N VAL A 269 -11.24 3.88 0.80
CA VAL A 269 -11.43 4.13 -0.63
C VAL A 269 -11.35 5.63 -0.96
N ASP A 270 -11.59 6.50 0.01
CA ASP A 270 -11.46 7.95 -0.18
C ASP A 270 -10.02 8.43 -0.18
N ARG A 271 -9.04 7.53 -0.03
CA ARG A 271 -7.63 7.87 -0.20
C ARG A 271 -7.14 7.77 -1.64
N PHE A 272 -7.87 7.05 -2.49
CA PHE A 272 -7.52 6.91 -3.89
C PHE A 272 -7.63 8.25 -4.61
N ARG A 273 -6.57 8.61 -5.34
CA ARG A 273 -6.57 9.76 -6.23
C ARG A 273 -6.09 9.31 -7.60
N ARG A 274 -6.65 9.92 -8.63
CA ARG A 274 -6.14 9.78 -10.00
C ARG A 274 -4.78 10.45 -10.13
N TYR A 275 -3.83 9.79 -10.79
CA TYR A 275 -2.49 10.34 -10.98
C TYR A 275 -2.25 10.91 -12.39
N SER A 276 -2.94 11.99 -12.75
CA SER A 276 -2.93 12.54 -14.13
C SER A 276 -1.54 12.74 -14.75
N LYS A 277 -0.56 13.25 -13.99
CA LYS A 277 0.84 13.41 -14.45
C LYS A 277 1.47 12.07 -14.84
N ALA A 278 1.32 11.04 -14.01
CA ALA A 278 1.82 9.69 -14.29
C ALA A 278 1.12 9.07 -15.51
N GLN A 279 -0.20 9.27 -15.63
CA GLN A 279 -0.98 8.76 -16.77
C GLN A 279 -0.49 9.35 -18.11
N LYS A 280 -0.18 10.65 -18.14
CA LYS A 280 0.40 11.30 -19.33
C LYS A 280 1.72 10.65 -19.73
N ILE A 281 2.62 10.43 -18.77
CA ILE A 281 3.91 9.76 -19.03
C ILE A 281 3.68 8.32 -19.50
N ALA A 282 2.83 7.56 -18.82
CA ALA A 282 2.50 6.19 -19.19
C ALA A 282 2.03 6.08 -20.65
N ARG A 283 1.18 7.00 -21.11
CA ARG A 283 0.72 7.03 -22.52
C ARG A 283 1.85 7.22 -23.51
N VAL A 284 2.77 8.14 -23.24
CA VAL A 284 3.93 8.38 -24.11
C VAL A 284 4.82 7.12 -24.13
N LEU A 285 5.05 6.50 -22.97
CA LEU A 285 5.83 5.27 -22.88
C LEU A 285 5.17 4.11 -23.64
N LEU A 286 3.86 3.91 -23.47
CA LEU A 286 3.06 2.92 -24.20
C LEU A 286 3.11 3.13 -25.71
N GLN A 287 3.01 4.39 -26.16
CA GLN A 287 3.13 4.73 -27.57
C GLN A 287 4.53 4.41 -28.11
N SER A 288 5.58 4.66 -27.32
CA SER A 288 6.97 4.37 -27.72
C SER A 288 7.27 2.89 -27.94
N ILE A 289 6.51 2.00 -27.30
CA ILE A 289 6.59 0.54 -27.49
C ILE A 289 5.52 0.00 -28.45
N GLY A 290 4.73 0.88 -29.08
CA GLY A 290 3.70 0.50 -30.03
C GLY A 290 2.44 -0.11 -29.42
N GLN A 291 2.20 0.07 -28.11
CA GLN A 291 1.08 -0.55 -27.39
C GLN A 291 0.20 0.47 -26.64
N PRO A 292 -0.42 1.46 -27.32
CA PRO A 292 -1.13 2.59 -26.67
C PRO A 292 -2.36 2.18 -25.83
N ASN A 293 -2.88 0.97 -26.02
CA ASN A 293 -4.08 0.44 -25.35
C ASN A 293 -3.78 -0.87 -24.59
N ALA A 294 -2.53 -1.08 -24.18
CA ALA A 294 -2.12 -2.25 -23.40
C ALA A 294 -2.81 -2.29 -22.03
N SER A 295 -3.03 -3.50 -21.54
CA SER A 295 -3.38 -3.73 -20.14
C SER A 295 -2.12 -3.80 -19.26
N PHE A 296 -2.19 -3.34 -18.00
CA PHE A 296 -1.08 -3.56 -17.07
C PHE A 296 -0.81 -5.05 -16.82
N LEU A 297 -1.80 -5.93 -17.06
CA LEU A 297 -1.64 -7.38 -16.95
C LEU A 297 -0.71 -7.93 -18.03
N GLU A 298 -0.81 -7.40 -19.25
CA GLU A 298 0.08 -7.75 -20.37
C GLU A 298 1.51 -7.30 -20.06
N LEU A 299 1.66 -6.08 -19.54
CA LEU A 299 2.96 -5.51 -19.19
C LEU A 299 3.62 -6.19 -17.99
N ASN A 300 2.82 -6.69 -17.05
CA ASN A 300 3.35 -7.41 -15.88
C ASN A 300 3.48 -8.92 -16.11
N HIS A 301 3.06 -9.43 -17.29
CA HIS A 301 3.20 -10.84 -17.62
C HIS A 301 4.66 -11.26 -17.66
N GLY A 302 4.99 -12.42 -17.09
CA GLY A 302 6.34 -12.98 -17.12
C GLY A 302 7.40 -12.17 -16.37
N GLN A 303 7.00 -11.33 -15.39
CA GLN A 303 7.90 -10.43 -14.67
C GLN A 303 8.73 -9.54 -15.62
N GLN A 304 8.13 -9.12 -16.73
CA GLN A 304 8.78 -8.19 -17.65
C GLN A 304 9.32 -7.00 -16.86
N ARG A 305 10.60 -6.73 -17.10
CA ARG A 305 11.28 -5.56 -16.56
C ARG A 305 11.56 -4.60 -17.70
N TYR A 306 11.37 -3.33 -17.41
CA TYR A 306 11.65 -2.24 -18.33
C TYR A 306 12.95 -1.58 -17.92
N ILE A 307 13.71 -1.14 -18.91
CA ILE A 307 14.86 -0.26 -18.71
C ILE A 307 14.62 1.05 -19.47
N CYS A 308 15.11 2.14 -18.91
CA CYS A 308 15.12 3.41 -19.63
C CYS A 308 16.11 3.29 -20.80
N ALA A 309 15.64 3.56 -22.01
CA ALA A 309 16.49 3.53 -23.20
C ALA A 309 17.16 4.87 -23.49
N ARG A 310 16.68 5.95 -22.84
CA ARG A 310 17.16 7.34 -23.00
C ARG A 310 18.35 7.70 -22.14
N CYS A 311 18.40 7.19 -20.91
CA CYS A 311 19.41 7.64 -19.96
C CYS A 311 20.43 6.54 -19.63
N HIS A 312 21.38 6.87 -18.75
CA HIS A 312 22.42 5.96 -18.30
C HIS A 312 21.91 4.92 -17.28
N ASP A 313 20.75 5.18 -16.66
CA ASP A 313 20.13 4.29 -15.69
C ASP A 313 19.42 3.14 -16.39
N THR A 314 20.11 2.01 -16.45
CA THR A 314 19.60 0.77 -17.04
C THR A 314 19.08 -0.19 -15.98
N LYS A 315 18.75 0.27 -14.77
CA LYS A 315 18.22 -0.62 -13.75
C LYS A 315 16.88 -1.19 -14.22
N PRO A 316 16.68 -2.52 -14.14
CA PRO A 316 15.39 -3.14 -14.44
C PRO A 316 14.30 -2.64 -13.48
N ARG A 317 13.15 -2.26 -14.04
CA ARG A 317 12.02 -1.67 -13.33
C ARG A 317 10.72 -2.39 -13.67
N SER A 318 9.78 -2.47 -12.73
CA SER A 318 8.38 -2.75 -13.05
C SER A 318 7.78 -1.61 -13.89
N TRP A 319 6.55 -1.82 -14.38
CA TRP A 319 5.82 -0.77 -15.09
C TRP A 319 5.64 0.52 -14.26
N GLY A 320 5.17 0.40 -13.01
CA GLY A 320 5.04 1.56 -12.10
C GLY A 320 6.38 2.22 -11.81
N GLU A 321 7.44 1.44 -11.58
CA GLU A 321 8.78 1.98 -11.31
C GLU A 321 9.38 2.73 -12.51
N ILE A 322 9.14 2.30 -13.76
CA ILE A 322 9.66 3.00 -14.94
C ILE A 322 8.88 4.30 -15.20
N ILE A 323 7.57 4.34 -14.93
CA ILE A 323 6.79 5.59 -14.97
C ILE A 323 7.32 6.56 -13.91
N GLN A 324 7.52 6.09 -12.68
CA GLN A 324 8.08 6.88 -11.59
C GLN A 324 9.46 7.44 -11.95
N HIS A 325 10.33 6.64 -12.57
CA HIS A 325 11.63 7.12 -13.07
C HIS A 325 11.46 8.32 -14.02
N TYR A 326 10.58 8.23 -15.02
CA TYR A 326 10.35 9.35 -15.94
C TYR A 326 9.77 10.59 -15.24
N MET A 327 8.95 10.41 -14.20
CA MET A 327 8.45 11.51 -13.37
C MET A 327 9.58 12.23 -12.64
N GLU A 328 10.44 11.47 -11.96
CA GLU A 328 11.59 11.99 -11.21
C GLU A 328 12.57 12.72 -12.12
N GLN A 329 12.83 12.16 -13.31
CA GLN A 329 13.74 12.78 -14.27
C GLN A 329 13.17 14.08 -14.84
N LYS A 330 11.86 14.13 -15.14
CA LYS A 330 11.19 15.37 -15.55
C LYS A 330 11.23 16.44 -14.45
N GLN A 331 10.98 16.05 -13.20
CA GLN A 331 11.08 16.98 -12.07
C GLN A 331 12.51 17.47 -11.84
N ALA A 332 13.51 16.57 -11.95
CA ALA A 332 14.91 16.94 -11.88
C ALA A 332 15.30 17.92 -12.99
N TYR A 333 14.87 17.68 -14.23
CA TYR A 333 15.08 18.60 -15.34
C TYR A 333 14.50 19.99 -15.06
N LEU A 334 13.24 20.09 -14.63
CA LEU A 334 12.60 21.37 -14.32
C LEU A 334 13.37 22.15 -13.24
N ARG A 335 13.75 21.49 -12.14
CA ARG A 335 14.59 22.11 -11.08
C ARG A 335 15.93 22.62 -11.61
N ILE A 336 16.53 21.91 -12.56
CA ILE A 336 17.79 22.31 -13.19
C ILE A 336 17.57 23.53 -14.10
N GLN A 337 16.46 23.57 -14.85
CA GLN A 337 16.09 24.68 -15.73
C GLN A 337 15.77 25.97 -14.97
N ASP A 338 15.24 25.89 -13.75
CA ASP A 338 15.07 27.07 -12.88
C ASP A 338 16.39 27.80 -12.61
N SER A 339 17.52 27.10 -12.78
CA SER A 339 18.87 27.63 -12.68
C SER A 339 19.61 27.68 -14.02
N ALA A 340 18.90 27.68 -15.15
CA ALA A 340 19.48 27.70 -16.50
C ALA A 340 20.49 28.84 -16.71
N SER A 341 20.18 30.06 -16.24
CA SER A 341 21.09 31.20 -16.36
C SER A 341 22.45 30.98 -15.65
N LYS A 342 22.46 30.24 -14.54
CA LYS A 342 23.69 29.88 -13.81
C LYS A 342 24.47 28.80 -14.54
N LEU A 343 23.79 27.89 -15.22
CA LEU A 343 24.41 26.85 -16.04
C LEU A 343 25.08 27.43 -17.27
N VAL A 344 24.39 28.33 -17.99
CA VAL A 344 24.94 29.04 -19.16
C VAL A 344 26.21 29.82 -18.79
N LYS A 345 26.21 30.53 -17.65
CA LYS A 345 27.41 31.23 -17.14
C LYS A 345 28.60 30.30 -16.85
N LYS A 346 28.34 29.03 -16.59
CA LYS A 346 29.36 27.99 -16.37
C LYS A 346 29.69 27.21 -17.65
N GLY A 347 29.08 27.54 -18.78
CA GLY A 347 29.20 26.80 -20.04
C GLY A 347 28.69 25.35 -19.92
N ILE A 348 27.65 25.12 -19.11
CA ILE A 348 27.05 23.79 -18.95
C ILE A 348 25.68 23.80 -19.62
N THR A 349 25.47 22.89 -20.57
CA THR A 349 24.15 22.56 -21.12
C THR A 349 23.55 21.39 -20.33
N TYR A 350 22.22 21.30 -20.22
CA TYR A 350 21.53 20.15 -19.64
C TYR A 350 20.23 19.90 -20.39
N ASN A 351 20.23 18.89 -21.26
CA ASN A 351 19.09 18.54 -22.12
C ASN A 351 18.15 17.53 -21.45
N ASP A 352 16.85 17.62 -21.78
CA ASP A 352 15.84 16.64 -21.36
C ASP A 352 15.84 15.44 -22.31
N VAL A 353 16.70 14.46 -22.04
CA VAL A 353 16.75 13.21 -22.82
C VAL A 353 15.50 12.35 -22.65
N HIS A 354 14.65 12.66 -21.66
CA HIS A 354 13.41 11.95 -21.39
C HIS A 354 12.20 12.58 -22.09
N ASP A 355 12.37 13.70 -22.80
CA ASP A 355 11.37 14.27 -23.70
C ASP A 355 11.22 13.38 -24.94
N PRO A 356 10.00 12.90 -25.30
CA PRO A 356 9.79 12.16 -26.54
C PRO A 356 10.27 12.89 -27.80
N GLU A 357 10.31 14.22 -27.80
CA GLU A 357 10.73 15.01 -28.95
C GLU A 357 12.26 15.15 -29.08
N PHE A 358 13.04 14.78 -28.05
CA PHE A 358 14.50 14.92 -28.04
C PHE A 358 15.19 14.07 -29.13
N ASP A 359 14.78 12.82 -29.29
CA ASP A 359 15.27 11.91 -30.31
C ASP A 359 14.15 10.95 -30.73
N LYS A 360 13.49 11.22 -31.85
CA LYS A 360 12.31 10.47 -32.31
C LYS A 360 12.63 9.04 -32.77
N ASP A 361 13.89 8.76 -33.09
CA ASP A 361 14.30 7.47 -33.66
C ASP A 361 14.64 6.45 -32.57
N GLN A 362 14.98 6.91 -31.37
CA GLN A 362 15.28 6.05 -30.24
C GLN A 362 14.01 5.81 -29.37
N PRO A 363 13.73 4.56 -28.94
CA PRO A 363 12.60 4.29 -28.07
C PRO A 363 12.83 4.87 -26.67
N MET A 364 11.73 5.15 -25.95
CA MET A 364 11.84 5.68 -24.58
C MET A 364 12.20 4.58 -23.57
N ILE A 365 11.60 3.41 -23.72
CA ILE A 365 11.85 2.24 -22.87
C ILE A 365 12.12 1.02 -23.73
N LYS A 366 12.82 0.05 -23.13
CA LYS A 366 13.03 -1.28 -23.72
C LYS A 366 12.58 -2.34 -22.73
N VAL A 367 11.96 -3.39 -23.26
CA VAL A 367 11.73 -4.61 -22.49
C VAL A 367 13.07 -5.31 -22.31
N LEU A 368 13.40 -5.66 -21.07
CA LEU A 368 14.64 -6.35 -20.75
C LEU A 368 14.58 -7.80 -21.25
N GLU A 369 15.43 -8.12 -22.21
CA GLU A 369 15.77 -9.49 -22.53
C GLU A 369 16.81 -9.97 -21.52
N LEU A 370 16.45 -10.96 -20.68
CA LEU A 370 17.39 -11.60 -19.76
C LEU A 370 18.47 -12.33 -20.57
N ARG A 371 19.57 -11.64 -20.84
CA ARG A 371 20.80 -12.24 -21.35
C ARG A 371 21.78 -12.30 -20.19
N ILE A 372 22.14 -13.51 -19.80
CA ILE A 372 23.25 -13.74 -18.86
C ILE A 372 24.51 -13.33 -19.62
N THR A 373 25.00 -12.12 -19.38
CA THR A 373 26.29 -11.69 -19.94
C THR A 373 27.40 -12.05 -18.96
N ASP A 374 28.50 -12.56 -19.49
CA ASP A 374 29.70 -12.91 -18.72
C ASP A 374 30.19 -11.73 -17.87
N GLU A 375 30.59 -12.06 -16.64
CA GLU A 375 31.01 -11.16 -15.57
C GLU A 375 32.32 -10.42 -15.88
N ASN A 376 32.27 -9.45 -16.78
CA ASN A 376 33.41 -8.56 -17.00
C ASN A 376 33.32 -7.35 -16.08
N VAL A 377 34.40 -7.09 -15.33
CA VAL A 377 34.55 -5.86 -14.54
C VAL A 377 34.63 -4.67 -15.51
N VAL A 378 33.55 -3.88 -15.57
CA VAL A 378 33.50 -2.68 -16.41
C VAL A 378 33.93 -1.45 -15.59
N PRO A 379 34.90 -0.65 -16.06
CA PRO A 379 35.29 0.59 -15.39
C PRO A 379 34.10 1.54 -15.22
N ILE A 380 33.92 2.06 -14.00
CA ILE A 380 32.89 3.02 -13.65
C ILE A 380 33.47 4.43 -13.64
N ARG A 381 32.75 5.36 -14.24
CA ARG A 381 33.09 6.78 -14.37
C ARG A 381 32.00 7.63 -13.73
N LYS A 382 32.40 8.81 -13.28
CA LYS A 382 31.53 9.83 -12.67
C LYS A 382 31.49 11.06 -13.56
N CYS A 383 30.32 11.61 -13.84
CA CYS A 383 30.17 12.87 -14.58
C CYS A 383 30.56 14.05 -13.68
N ASN A 384 31.59 14.81 -14.07
CA ASN A 384 32.01 15.98 -13.29
C ASN A 384 31.02 17.14 -13.41
N LEU A 385 30.25 17.22 -14.50
CA LEU A 385 29.27 18.28 -14.72
C LEU A 385 28.03 18.09 -13.85
N CYS A 386 27.48 16.87 -13.76
CA CYS A 386 26.34 16.58 -12.91
C CYS A 386 26.61 16.66 -11.40
N THR A 387 27.88 16.82 -10.99
CA THR A 387 28.22 16.99 -9.58
C THR A 387 28.27 18.46 -9.15
N LYS A 388 28.25 19.38 -10.13
CA LYS A 388 28.25 20.82 -9.88
C LYS A 388 26.83 21.28 -9.56
N LYS A 389 26.71 22.25 -8.65
CA LYS A 389 25.44 22.98 -8.45
C LYS A 389 25.11 23.83 -9.68
N PRO A 390 23.85 23.89 -10.13
CA PRO A 390 22.63 23.39 -9.48
C PRO A 390 22.28 21.91 -9.71
N ILE A 391 22.95 21.19 -10.62
CA ILE A 391 22.54 19.83 -11.04
C ILE A 391 22.59 18.84 -9.86
N ALA A 392 23.76 18.69 -9.24
CA ALA A 392 23.98 17.86 -8.04
C ALA A 392 23.43 16.40 -8.06
N LEU A 393 23.13 15.84 -9.24
CA LEU A 393 22.63 14.47 -9.39
C LEU A 393 23.69 13.38 -9.20
N GLY A 394 24.97 13.71 -9.39
CA GLY A 394 26.07 12.78 -9.11
C GLY A 394 26.09 11.52 -9.99
N ILE A 395 25.92 11.67 -11.31
CA ILE A 395 25.84 10.54 -12.24
C ILE A 395 27.12 9.68 -12.23
N ILE A 396 26.94 8.38 -11.99
CA ILE A 396 28.00 7.36 -11.95
C ILE A 396 27.55 6.14 -12.78
N THR A 397 28.30 5.78 -13.82
CA THR A 397 27.95 4.66 -14.73
C THR A 397 29.18 4.12 -15.46
N SER A 398 29.04 3.12 -16.32
CA SER A 398 30.16 2.60 -17.12
C SER A 398 30.72 3.65 -18.07
N GLU A 399 31.99 3.52 -18.49
CA GLU A 399 32.63 4.48 -19.40
C GLU A 399 31.87 4.68 -20.72
N LYS A 400 31.35 3.62 -21.35
CA LYS A 400 30.52 3.77 -22.55
C LYS A 400 29.23 4.57 -22.28
N LYS A 401 28.57 4.30 -21.15
CA LYS A 401 27.33 4.99 -20.76
C LYS A 401 27.60 6.45 -20.36
N ILE A 402 28.75 6.76 -19.74
CA ILE A 402 29.11 8.14 -19.38
C ILE A 402 29.41 8.99 -20.61
N GLN A 403 30.09 8.43 -21.61
CA GLN A 403 30.39 9.15 -22.85
C GLN A 403 29.10 9.50 -23.59
N ARG A 404 28.18 8.53 -23.70
CA ARG A 404 26.84 8.77 -24.25
C ARG A 404 26.08 9.85 -23.47
N HIS A 405 26.06 9.76 -22.14
CA HIS A 405 25.43 10.77 -21.29
C HIS A 405 26.01 12.17 -21.51
N LEU A 406 27.33 12.32 -21.64
CA LEU A 406 27.98 13.61 -21.91
C LEU A 406 27.61 14.16 -23.29
N ALA A 407 27.49 13.31 -24.30
CA ALA A 407 27.04 13.74 -25.63
C ALA A 407 25.57 14.18 -25.61
N GLU A 408 24.66 13.36 -25.07
CA GLU A 408 23.22 13.60 -25.13
C GLU A 408 22.75 14.69 -24.15
N VAL A 409 23.21 14.65 -22.90
CA VAL A 409 22.75 15.59 -21.85
C VAL A 409 23.53 16.90 -21.86
N HIS A 410 24.83 16.86 -22.19
CA HIS A 410 25.72 18.01 -22.08
C HIS A 410 26.26 18.54 -23.42
N GLU A 411 25.91 17.92 -24.55
CA GLU A 411 26.37 18.31 -25.91
C GLU A 411 27.89 18.24 -26.08
N ILE A 412 28.53 17.24 -25.46
CA ILE A 412 29.98 17.03 -25.52
C ILE A 412 30.31 15.77 -26.31
N ASP A 413 30.59 15.93 -27.61
CA ASP A 413 30.93 14.82 -28.51
C ASP A 413 32.26 14.13 -28.18
N LYS A 414 33.23 14.89 -27.63
CA LYS A 414 34.58 14.42 -27.31
C LYS A 414 34.90 14.68 -25.84
N PRO A 415 34.37 13.85 -24.93
CA PRO A 415 34.58 14.05 -23.50
C PRO A 415 36.04 13.75 -23.11
N GLU A 416 36.57 14.50 -22.15
CA GLU A 416 37.96 14.42 -21.70
C GLU A 416 38.00 13.91 -20.26
N LEU A 417 38.83 12.89 -19.99
CA LEU A 417 39.04 12.34 -18.65
C LEU A 417 39.74 13.39 -17.75
N GLY A 418 39.24 13.55 -16.53
CA GLY A 418 39.68 14.58 -15.57
C GLY A 418 38.98 15.92 -15.75
N VAL A 419 38.39 16.19 -16.91
CA VAL A 419 37.64 17.44 -17.18
C VAL A 419 36.14 17.17 -17.12
N HIS A 420 35.63 16.35 -18.03
CA HIS A 420 34.19 16.08 -18.19
C HIS A 420 33.72 14.90 -17.32
N TYR A 421 34.57 13.90 -17.15
CA TYR A 421 34.32 12.76 -16.26
C TYR A 421 35.60 12.31 -15.56
N ASP A 422 35.46 11.59 -14.44
CA ASP A 422 36.58 11.08 -13.67
C ASP A 422 36.40 9.60 -13.29
N VAL A 423 37.47 8.96 -12.85
CA VAL A 423 37.45 7.61 -12.27
C VAL A 423 36.64 7.66 -10.98
N SER A 424 35.57 6.86 -10.89
CA SER A 424 34.89 6.69 -9.62
C SER A 424 35.75 5.84 -8.70
N GLY A 425 36.03 6.31 -7.48
CA GLY A 425 36.76 5.51 -6.47
C GLY A 425 36.00 4.24 -6.02
N ARG A 426 34.75 4.05 -6.47
CA ARG A 426 33.97 2.84 -6.23
C ARG A 426 34.20 1.84 -7.36
N LEU A 427 34.79 0.69 -7.03
CA LEU A 427 34.69 -0.53 -7.84
C LEU A 427 33.36 -1.21 -7.49
N THR A 428 32.51 -1.51 -8.47
CA THR A 428 31.37 -2.42 -8.27
C THR A 428 31.76 -3.79 -8.78
N PHE A 429 31.75 -4.79 -7.90
CA PHE A 429 31.85 -6.18 -8.28
C PHE A 429 30.45 -6.73 -8.58
N GLY A 430 30.26 -7.35 -9.75
CA GLY A 430 29.29 -8.44 -9.90
C GLY A 430 27.97 -8.18 -10.63
N LEU A 431 27.59 -6.95 -11.00
CA LEU A 431 26.40 -6.69 -11.83
C LEU A 431 26.65 -5.44 -12.67
N GLU A 432 26.04 -5.32 -13.87
CA GLU A 432 26.12 -4.06 -14.66
C GLU A 432 25.88 -2.84 -13.74
N PRO A 433 26.67 -1.76 -13.85
CA PRO A 433 26.51 -0.58 -13.00
C PRO A 433 25.06 -0.07 -13.13
N GLY A 434 24.29 -0.26 -12.05
CA GLY A 434 22.83 -0.13 -12.00
C GLY A 434 22.15 -0.89 -10.84
N PHE A 435 22.87 -1.78 -10.13
CA PHE A 435 22.29 -2.64 -9.08
C PHE A 435 22.68 -2.30 -7.62
N GLY A 436 23.33 -1.17 -7.34
CA GLY A 436 23.68 -0.76 -5.97
C GLY A 436 23.07 0.58 -5.60
N TYR A 437 22.19 0.62 -4.58
CA TYR A 437 21.64 1.85 -4.01
C TYR A 437 22.40 2.29 -2.77
N ASP A 438 22.55 3.61 -2.65
CA ASP A 438 22.89 4.34 -1.43
C ASP A 438 21.94 5.55 -1.43
N PHE A 439 20.75 5.40 -0.83
CA PHE A 439 19.89 6.53 -0.53
C PHE A 439 20.61 7.34 0.55
N ARG A 440 21.26 8.43 0.16
CA ARG A 440 21.47 9.51 1.09
C ARG A 440 20.25 10.39 0.98
N ASP A 441 19.42 10.32 2.00
CA ASP A 441 18.49 11.39 2.36
C ASP A 441 19.32 12.67 2.44
N VAL A 442 19.33 13.42 1.34
CA VAL A 442 19.62 14.84 1.42
C VAL A 442 18.42 15.39 2.17
N ASP A 443 18.66 15.91 3.38
CA ASP A 443 17.69 16.64 4.18
C ASP A 443 17.05 17.74 3.31
N ASP A 444 15.94 17.40 2.65
CA ASP A 444 15.08 18.32 1.92
C ASP A 444 14.13 18.96 2.93
N ASN A 445 14.68 19.79 3.82
CA ASN A 445 13.93 20.91 4.39
C ASN A 445 13.86 22.00 3.32
N GLU A 446 13.12 21.76 2.23
CA GLU A 446 12.65 22.82 1.33
C GLU A 446 11.23 23.24 1.71
N PRO A 447 10.91 24.54 1.66
CA PRO A 447 9.59 25.05 2.01
C PRO A 447 8.54 24.66 0.96
N ASP A 448 7.37 24.20 1.44
CA ASP A 448 6.17 24.01 0.64
C ASP A 448 5.85 25.25 -0.19
N TRP A 449 6.02 25.14 -1.51
CA TRP A 449 5.60 26.15 -2.47
C TRP A 449 4.26 25.81 -3.14
N GLU A 450 3.50 24.83 -2.63
CA GLU A 450 2.11 24.59 -3.06
C GLU A 450 1.11 25.53 -2.36
N ILE A 451 1.26 26.85 -2.53
CA ILE A 451 0.12 27.79 -2.49
C ILE A 451 0.36 28.93 -3.50
N ALA A 452 -0.12 28.75 -4.73
CA ALA A 452 -0.90 29.74 -5.48
C ALA A 452 -1.12 29.29 -6.94
N SER A 453 -2.36 29.50 -7.40
CA SER A 453 -2.84 29.62 -8.79
C SER A 453 -3.22 28.34 -9.54
N GLY A 454 -4.53 28.14 -9.62
CA GLY A 454 -5.18 27.24 -10.57
C GLY A 454 -6.62 26.88 -10.20
N ASP A 455 -7.44 27.85 -9.76
CA ASP A 455 -8.89 27.72 -9.84
C ASP A 455 -9.25 27.56 -11.32
N GLU A 456 -9.56 26.32 -11.74
CA GLU A 456 -10.33 26.07 -12.95
C GLU A 456 -11.80 26.36 -12.61
N SER A 457 -12.15 27.66 -12.58
CA SER A 457 -13.54 28.10 -12.65
C SER A 457 -13.89 28.35 -14.12
N ASP A 458 -14.38 27.29 -14.78
CA ASP A 458 -15.16 27.43 -16.01
C ASP A 458 -16.60 27.79 -15.60
N ASP A 459 -16.92 29.09 -15.60
CA ASP A 459 -18.29 29.59 -15.69
C ASP A 459 -18.30 30.80 -16.64
N GLU A 460 -18.67 30.51 -17.90
CA GLU A 460 -19.17 31.48 -18.87
C GLU A 460 -20.41 32.18 -18.31
N PHE A 461 -20.26 33.43 -17.86
CA PHE A 461 -21.39 34.36 -17.81
C PHE A 461 -21.29 35.31 -19.00
N GLY A 462 -22.16 35.06 -19.97
CA GLY A 462 -22.40 35.94 -21.11
C GLY A 462 -22.96 37.28 -20.65
N ASP A 463 -22.32 38.33 -21.14
CA ASP A 463 -22.84 39.69 -21.16
C ASP A 463 -23.92 39.78 -22.25
N GLY A 464 -25.09 40.27 -21.87
CA GLY A 464 -26.30 40.26 -22.68
C GLY A 464 -27.32 41.24 -22.12
N SER A 465 -26.98 42.52 -22.12
CA SER A 465 -27.93 43.62 -22.03
C SER A 465 -28.60 43.84 -23.39
N ASP A 466 -29.93 43.77 -23.44
CA ASP A 466 -30.73 44.71 -24.23
C ASP A 466 -32.18 44.74 -23.74
N ASP A 467 -32.64 45.97 -23.56
CA ASP A 467 -33.95 46.43 -23.13
C ASP A 467 -35.09 46.00 -24.06
N VAL A 468 -36.20 45.49 -23.52
CA VAL A 468 -37.55 45.78 -24.03
C VAL A 468 -38.54 45.88 -22.87
N SER A 469 -39.03 47.11 -22.68
CA SER A 469 -40.23 47.51 -21.94
C SER A 469 -41.51 46.87 -22.48
N GLY A 470 -42.44 46.50 -21.60
CA GLY A 470 -43.80 46.13 -21.99
C GLY A 470 -44.70 45.86 -20.80
N ASP A 471 -45.63 46.76 -20.57
CA ASP A 471 -46.57 46.85 -19.46
C ASP A 471 -47.67 45.77 -19.44
N GLU A 472 -48.47 45.86 -18.36
CA GLU A 472 -49.90 45.55 -18.24
C GLU A 472 -50.35 44.22 -17.58
N GLU A 473 -50.82 44.42 -16.34
CA GLU A 473 -52.13 44.05 -15.79
C GLU A 473 -52.69 42.63 -15.94
N GLY A 474 -53.20 42.10 -14.82
CA GLY A 474 -54.45 41.33 -14.86
C GLY A 474 -54.50 40.05 -14.04
N TRP A 475 -55.03 40.17 -12.83
CA TRP A 475 -55.94 39.26 -12.12
C TRP A 475 -56.17 37.83 -12.69
N ILE A 476 -56.10 36.81 -11.83
CA ILE A 476 -57.28 36.08 -11.27
C ILE A 476 -56.81 34.91 -10.39
N VAL A 477 -57.40 34.88 -9.20
CA VAL A 477 -57.46 33.74 -8.27
C VAL A 477 -58.44 32.70 -8.80
N THR A 478 -58.05 31.42 -8.90
CA THR A 478 -58.99 30.31 -8.64
C THR A 478 -58.26 29.05 -8.18
N THR A 479 -58.57 28.67 -6.94
CA THR A 479 -58.52 27.33 -6.36
C THR A 479 -59.31 26.30 -7.17
N THR A 480 -58.81 25.07 -7.31
CA THR A 480 -59.65 23.86 -7.19
C THR A 480 -58.88 22.61 -6.74
N ARG A 481 -59.51 21.92 -5.80
CA ARG A 481 -59.28 20.60 -5.23
C ARG A 481 -59.81 19.48 -6.16
N GLY A 482 -59.28 18.27 -5.98
CA GLY A 482 -59.89 16.98 -6.35
C GLY A 482 -58.79 15.95 -6.65
N ALA A 483 -58.40 14.98 -5.82
CA ALA A 483 -59.12 13.93 -5.09
C ALA A 483 -59.70 12.81 -5.97
N SER A 484 -59.07 11.64 -5.83
CA SER A 484 -59.64 10.29 -5.78
C SER A 484 -59.85 9.45 -7.06
N SER A 485 -59.17 8.30 -7.02
CA SER A 485 -59.62 6.92 -7.30
C SER A 485 -60.19 6.56 -8.67
N GLU A 486 -59.50 5.64 -9.34
CA GLU A 486 -59.95 4.25 -9.58
C GLU A 486 -58.75 3.30 -9.56
#